data_AF-A0A5D2Q314-F1
#
_entry.id   AF-A0A5D2Q314-F1
#
_cell.length_a   1.000
_cell.length_b   1.000
_cell.length_c   1.000
_cell.angle_alpha   90.00
_cell.angle_beta   90.00
_cell.angle_gamma   90.00
#
_symmetry.space_group_name_H-M   'P 1'
#
loop_
_entity.id
_entity.type
_entity.pdbx_description
1 polymer ?
#
loop_
_entity_poly.entity_id
_entity_poly.type
_entity_poly.pdbx_seq_one_letter_code
_entity_poly.pdbx_strand_id
1 'polypeptide(L)'
;MEVEIKLRLQDASAHRQLTSILSPFHSKTLHQENLFFDTPANTLSSQLSVLRLRFLNKDARCIVSLKSKPTLVDGVSRVAEDEEELDPCSARACVEDPARLGKIESRILKRVKEEFGVGEEVGFVCLGGFENKREVFNWKNLKLEVDETKYGFGICYELECESEDPDGVKKLLEEFLKENGIGYSYSKRTKFAVFRSGKLP
;
A
#
# COMPACT_ATOMS: atom_id res chain seq x y z
N MET A 1 -6.97 12.39 6.47
CA MET A 1 -7.08 11.95 5.07
C MET A 1 -5.67 11.90 4.54
N GLU A 2 -5.23 10.73 4.09
CA GLU A 2 -3.91 10.55 3.47
C GLU A 2 -3.95 11.12 2.05
N VAL A 3 -2.90 11.86 1.66
CA VAL A 3 -2.73 12.44 0.33
C VAL A 3 -1.32 12.15 -0.16
N GLU A 4 -1.21 11.44 -1.28
CA GLU A 4 0.07 10.99 -1.80
C GLU A 4 0.13 11.14 -3.32
N ILE A 5 1.30 11.50 -3.83
CA ILE A 5 1.64 11.39 -5.25
C ILE A 5 1.99 9.92 -5.52
N LYS A 6 1.48 9.34 -6.60
CA LYS A 6 1.77 7.97 -7.05
C LYS A 6 2.13 7.96 -8.54
N LEU A 7 3.41 7.79 -8.81
CA LEU A 7 3.96 7.68 -10.16
C LEU A 7 4.38 6.24 -10.43
N ARG A 8 3.98 5.71 -11.58
CA ARG A 8 4.36 4.40 -12.08
C ARG A 8 5.68 4.52 -12.83
N LEU A 9 6.72 3.83 -12.37
CA LEU A 9 7.97 3.71 -13.14
C LEU A 9 7.78 2.69 -14.25
N GLN A 10 8.36 2.97 -15.42
CA GLN A 10 8.13 2.19 -16.64
C GLN A 10 8.57 0.73 -16.49
N ASP A 11 9.75 0.50 -15.92
CA ASP A 11 10.37 -0.82 -15.83
C ASP A 11 11.45 -0.89 -14.74
N ALA A 12 12.12 -2.04 -14.66
CA ALA A 12 13.20 -2.30 -13.72
C ALA A 12 14.44 -1.42 -13.95
N SER A 13 14.68 -0.95 -15.18
CA SER A 13 15.78 -0.05 -15.50
C SER A 13 15.51 1.34 -14.96
N ALA A 14 14.30 1.86 -15.18
CA ALA A 14 13.84 3.13 -14.60
C ALA A 14 13.91 3.11 -13.06
N HIS A 15 13.45 2.01 -12.44
CA HIS A 15 13.58 1.81 -11.00
C HIS A 15 15.05 1.83 -10.52
N ARG A 16 15.93 1.05 -11.16
CA ARG A 16 17.35 0.97 -10.78
C ARG A 16 18.06 2.31 -10.94
N GLN A 17 17.77 3.04 -12.02
CA GLN A 17 18.34 4.35 -12.26
C GLN A 17 17.90 5.35 -11.18
N LEU A 18 16.60 5.37 -10.86
CA LEU A 18 16.06 6.22 -9.81
C LEU A 18 16.72 5.95 -8.45
N THR A 19 16.76 4.68 -8.02
CA THR A 19 17.36 4.32 -6.72
C THR A 19 18.87 4.58 -6.69
N SER A 20 19.57 4.43 -7.82
CA SER A 20 20.98 4.81 -7.92
C SER A 20 21.20 6.31 -7.71
N ILE A 21 20.37 7.16 -8.32
CA ILE A 21 20.46 8.63 -8.18
C ILE A 21 20.10 9.05 -6.75
N LEU A 22 19.08 8.42 -6.16
CA LEU A 22 18.63 8.72 -4.81
C LEU A 22 19.51 8.10 -3.70
N SER A 23 20.48 7.25 -4.05
CA SER A 23 21.30 6.53 -3.06
C SER A 23 21.95 7.39 -1.97
N PRO A 24 22.41 8.65 -2.22
CA PRO A 24 22.96 9.50 -1.15
C PRO A 24 21.91 9.92 -0.10
N PHE A 25 20.63 9.79 -0.42
CA PHE A 25 19.50 10.19 0.41
C PHE A 25 18.80 9.00 1.06
N HIS A 26 19.35 7.79 0.91
CA HIS A 26 18.75 6.57 1.44
C HIS A 26 18.61 6.65 2.96
N SER A 27 17.41 6.32 3.43
CA SER A 27 17.10 6.28 4.86
C SER A 27 16.98 4.83 5.35
N LYS A 28 16.16 4.01 4.68
CA LYS A 28 15.90 2.63 5.08
C LYS A 28 15.26 1.83 3.96
N THR A 29 15.33 0.51 4.09
CA THR A 29 14.62 -0.45 3.23
C THR A 29 13.65 -1.26 4.08
N LEU A 30 12.41 -1.38 3.62
CA LEU A 30 11.33 -2.10 4.30
C LEU A 30 10.90 -3.34 3.50
N HIS A 31 11.05 -4.48 4.16
CA HIS A 31 10.46 -5.79 3.89
C HIS A 31 8.95 -5.83 4.08
N GLN A 32 8.07 -5.64 3.09
CA GLN A 32 6.62 -5.66 3.34
C GLN A 32 5.95 -6.90 2.74
N GLU A 33 5.12 -7.58 3.53
CA GLU A 33 4.12 -8.54 3.05
C GLU A 33 2.74 -7.95 3.32
N ASN A 34 1.94 -7.74 2.28
CA ASN A 34 0.61 -7.14 2.39
C ASN A 34 -0.46 -8.21 2.13
N LEU A 35 -1.22 -8.57 3.16
CA LEU A 35 -2.31 -9.54 3.11
C LEU A 35 -3.65 -8.84 3.32
N PHE A 36 -4.67 -9.24 2.55
CA PHE A 36 -5.95 -8.53 2.51
C PHE A 36 -7.09 -9.43 2.95
N PHE A 37 -8.09 -8.81 3.56
CA PHE A 37 -9.24 -9.52 4.14
C PHE A 37 -10.54 -8.85 3.72
N ASP A 38 -11.55 -9.67 3.46
CA ASP A 38 -12.92 -9.26 3.18
C ASP A 38 -13.85 -10.43 3.53
N THR A 39 -15.14 -10.31 3.25
CA THR A 39 -16.10 -11.43 3.32
C THR A 39 -16.10 -12.22 2.01
N PRO A 40 -16.63 -13.45 1.99
CA PRO A 40 -16.87 -14.17 0.72
C PRO A 40 -17.73 -13.38 -0.29
N ALA A 41 -18.57 -12.46 0.20
CA ALA A 41 -19.43 -11.60 -0.61
C ALA A 41 -18.75 -10.28 -1.05
N ASN A 42 -17.48 -10.05 -0.70
CA ASN A 42 -16.75 -8.81 -0.95
C ASN A 42 -17.42 -7.57 -0.33
N THR A 43 -17.91 -7.69 0.92
CA THR A 43 -18.66 -6.63 1.61
C THR A 43 -17.87 -5.33 1.69
N LEU A 44 -16.60 -5.37 2.11
CA LEU A 44 -15.75 -4.18 2.22
C LEU A 44 -15.47 -3.59 0.83
N SER A 45 -15.08 -4.43 -0.13
CA SER A 45 -14.77 -3.96 -1.47
C SER A 45 -16.00 -3.33 -2.16
N SER A 46 -17.20 -3.82 -1.91
CA SER A 46 -18.46 -3.25 -2.44
C SER A 46 -18.73 -1.83 -1.94
N GLN A 47 -18.14 -1.47 -0.80
CA GLN A 47 -18.24 -0.16 -0.18
C GLN A 47 -16.95 0.67 -0.36
N LEU A 48 -16.08 0.28 -1.29
CA LEU A 48 -14.80 0.94 -1.59
C LEU A 48 -13.86 0.99 -0.37
N SER A 49 -13.86 -0.09 0.43
CA SER A 49 -13.03 -0.25 1.61
C SER A 49 -12.11 -1.48 1.49
N VAL A 50 -10.91 -1.35 2.05
CA VAL A 50 -9.87 -2.38 2.01
C VAL A 50 -9.30 -2.54 3.41
N LEU A 51 -9.42 -3.74 3.96
CA LEU A 51 -8.77 -4.15 5.19
C LEU A 51 -7.48 -4.91 4.86
N ARG A 52 -6.37 -4.49 5.46
CA ARG A 52 -5.04 -5.06 5.20
C ARG A 52 -4.32 -5.34 6.50
N LEU A 53 -3.65 -6.49 6.56
CA LEU A 53 -2.52 -6.72 7.47
C LEU A 53 -1.22 -6.57 6.70
N ARG A 54 -0.33 -5.71 7.18
CA ARG A 54 1.01 -5.52 6.62
C ARG A 54 2.05 -6.00 7.61
N PHE A 55 2.75 -7.08 7.26
CA PHE A 55 3.90 -7.56 8.01
C PHE A 55 5.17 -6.89 7.51
N LEU A 56 6.02 -6.46 8.45
CA LEU A 56 7.25 -5.76 8.17
C LEU A 56 8.46 -6.57 8.65
N ASN A 57 9.47 -6.68 7.79
CA ASN A 57 10.79 -7.24 8.09
C ASN A 57 10.73 -8.63 8.75
N LYS A 58 10.05 -9.59 8.10
CA LYS A 58 9.84 -10.96 8.61
C LYS A 58 9.15 -10.97 9.98
N ASP A 59 7.98 -10.37 10.03
CA ASP A 59 7.07 -10.37 11.20
C ASP A 59 7.59 -9.63 12.42
N ALA A 60 8.60 -8.78 12.25
CA ALA A 60 9.06 -7.91 13.33
C ALA A 60 7.96 -6.96 13.81
N ARG A 61 7.08 -6.53 12.90
CA ARG A 61 5.93 -5.66 13.17
C ARG A 61 4.76 -6.03 12.26
N CYS A 62 3.54 -5.81 12.74
CA CYS A 62 2.33 -5.92 11.93
C CYS A 62 1.48 -4.66 12.07
N ILE A 63 1.04 -4.11 10.95
CA ILE A 63 0.15 -2.96 10.91
C ILE A 63 -1.17 -3.41 10.28
N VAL A 64 -2.28 -3.26 10.99
CA VAL A 64 -3.61 -3.34 10.39
C VAL A 64 -3.97 -1.97 9.84
N SER A 65 -4.53 -1.94 8.64
CA SER A 65 -5.05 -0.70 8.06
C SER A 65 -6.42 -0.90 7.41
N LEU A 66 -7.27 0.11 7.57
CA LEU A 66 -8.54 0.26 6.87
C LEU A 66 -8.44 1.50 5.98
N LYS A 67 -8.41 1.28 4.66
CA LYS A 67 -8.47 2.34 3.65
C LYS A 67 -9.86 2.39 3.03
N SER A 68 -10.52 3.54 3.04
CA SER A 68 -11.89 3.71 2.54
C SER A 68 -12.02 4.88 1.59
N LYS A 69 -12.91 4.73 0.59
CA LYS A 69 -13.28 5.77 -0.39
C LYS A 69 -12.07 6.39 -1.11
N PRO A 70 -11.16 5.56 -1.70
CA PRO A 70 -10.00 6.09 -2.38
C PRO A 70 -10.40 6.85 -3.65
N THR A 71 -9.69 7.93 -3.92
CA THR A 71 -9.68 8.61 -5.23
C THR A 71 -8.25 8.60 -5.76
N LEU A 72 -8.07 8.33 -7.05
CA LEU A 72 -6.76 8.34 -7.70
C LEU A 72 -6.93 8.96 -9.08
N VAL A 73 -6.52 10.23 -9.20
CA VAL A 73 -6.68 11.03 -10.41
C VAL A 73 -5.37 11.77 -10.66
N ASP A 74 -4.88 11.73 -11.89
CA ASP A 74 -3.67 12.44 -12.34
C ASP A 74 -2.45 12.28 -11.41
N GLY A 75 -2.25 11.04 -10.96
CA GLY A 75 -1.12 10.65 -10.12
C GLY A 75 -1.24 11.11 -8.67
N VAL A 76 -2.40 11.59 -8.21
CA VAL A 76 -2.65 11.97 -6.82
C VAL A 76 -3.70 11.05 -6.23
N SER A 77 -3.33 10.33 -5.17
CA SER A 77 -4.20 9.48 -4.37
C SER A 77 -4.67 10.24 -3.13
N ARG A 78 -5.96 10.15 -2.84
CA ARG A 78 -6.55 10.64 -1.59
C ARG A 78 -7.41 9.55 -1.00
N VAL A 79 -7.17 9.21 0.27
CA VAL A 79 -7.88 8.11 0.91
C VAL A 79 -8.11 8.38 2.40
N ALA A 80 -9.26 7.95 2.91
CA ALA A 80 -9.45 7.88 4.35
C ALA A 80 -8.74 6.63 4.85
N GLU A 81 -7.54 6.82 5.40
CA GLU A 81 -6.77 5.74 6.01
C GLU A 81 -6.81 5.84 7.54
N ASP A 82 -6.87 4.66 8.14
CA ASP A 82 -6.66 4.46 9.55
C ASP A 82 -5.70 3.28 9.74
N GLU A 83 -4.67 3.43 10.58
CA GLU A 83 -3.67 2.40 10.85
C GLU A 83 -3.47 2.17 12.36
N GLU A 84 -3.23 0.92 12.74
CA GLU A 84 -2.97 0.49 14.11
C GLU A 84 -1.93 -0.64 14.10
N GLU A 85 -1.01 -0.64 15.07
CA GLU A 85 -0.06 -1.73 15.23
C GLU A 85 -0.71 -2.88 15.99
N LEU A 86 -0.56 -4.09 15.48
CA LEU A 86 -1.01 -5.33 16.12
C LEU A 86 0.19 -6.17 16.54
N ASP A 87 -0.04 -7.03 17.53
CA ASP A 87 0.89 -8.11 17.86
C ASP A 87 1.09 -9.01 16.62
N PRO A 88 2.33 -9.17 16.10
CA PRO A 88 2.58 -9.92 14.88
C PRO A 88 2.18 -11.39 14.97
N CYS A 89 2.37 -12.02 16.13
CA CYS A 89 1.99 -13.42 16.35
C CYS A 89 0.48 -13.62 16.22
N SER A 90 -0.30 -12.76 16.86
CA SER A 90 -1.76 -12.76 16.83
C SER A 90 -2.29 -12.46 15.42
N ALA A 91 -1.68 -11.49 14.73
CA ALA A 91 -2.02 -11.17 13.35
C ALA A 91 -1.69 -12.31 12.38
N ARG A 92 -0.57 -13.02 12.57
CA ARG A 92 -0.20 -14.16 11.71
C ARG A 92 -1.15 -15.34 11.89
N ALA A 93 -1.57 -15.60 13.13
CA ALA A 93 -2.63 -16.55 13.45
C ALA A 93 -3.96 -16.24 12.72
N CYS A 94 -4.24 -14.97 12.44
CA CYS A 94 -5.42 -14.56 11.68
C CYS A 94 -5.31 -14.81 10.17
N VAL A 95 -4.08 -14.97 9.64
CA VAL A 95 -3.89 -15.36 8.24
C VAL A 95 -4.30 -16.82 8.04
N GLU A 96 -3.93 -17.67 9.00
CA GLU A 96 -4.28 -19.10 9.00
C GLU A 96 -5.76 -19.34 9.30
N ASP A 97 -6.30 -18.61 10.28
CA ASP A 97 -7.72 -18.63 10.65
C ASP A 97 -8.31 -17.22 10.67
N PRO A 98 -8.85 -16.74 9.52
CA PRO A 98 -9.43 -15.40 9.41
C PRO A 98 -10.57 -15.10 10.38
N ALA A 99 -11.25 -16.11 10.96
CA ALA A 99 -12.27 -15.87 11.98
C ALA A 99 -11.69 -15.27 13.27
N ARG A 100 -10.38 -15.39 13.50
CA ARG A 100 -9.69 -14.80 14.65
C ARG A 100 -9.57 -13.28 14.57
N LEU A 101 -9.69 -12.68 13.37
CA LEU A 101 -9.68 -11.21 13.21
C LEU A 101 -10.77 -10.55 14.06
N GLY A 102 -11.98 -11.09 14.04
CA GLY A 102 -13.11 -10.54 14.81
C GLY A 102 -12.91 -10.58 16.34
N LYS A 103 -11.88 -11.29 16.82
CA LYS A 103 -11.57 -11.47 18.25
C LYS A 103 -10.38 -10.63 18.71
N ILE A 104 -9.64 -9.98 17.78
CA ILE A 104 -8.54 -9.10 18.15
C ILE A 104 -9.14 -7.79 18.71
N GLU A 105 -8.69 -7.41 19.90
CA GLU A 105 -8.94 -6.09 20.45
C GLU A 105 -8.17 -5.04 19.64
N SER A 106 -8.87 -4.39 18.70
CA SER A 106 -8.34 -3.37 17.81
C SER A 106 -9.41 -2.34 17.55
N ARG A 107 -9.06 -1.05 17.59
CA ARG A 107 -10.03 0.00 17.26
C ARG A 107 -10.46 -0.07 15.80
N ILE A 108 -9.56 -0.49 14.91
CA ILE A 108 -9.85 -0.63 13.48
C ILE A 108 -10.79 -1.81 13.23
N LEU A 109 -10.55 -2.97 13.85
CA LEU A 109 -11.41 -4.13 13.66
C LEU A 109 -12.79 -3.92 14.29
N LYS A 110 -12.85 -3.23 15.44
CA LYS A 110 -14.11 -2.74 16.00
C LYS A 110 -14.86 -1.83 15.03
N ARG A 111 -14.16 -0.87 14.42
CA ARG A 111 -14.74 0.03 13.41
C ARG A 111 -15.24 -0.73 12.17
N VAL A 112 -14.51 -1.75 11.71
CA VAL A 112 -14.96 -2.62 10.61
C VAL A 112 -16.28 -3.31 10.96
N LYS A 113 -16.40 -3.82 12.19
CA LYS A 113 -17.64 -4.43 12.68
C LYS A 113 -18.79 -3.42 12.72
N GLU A 114 -18.56 -2.25 13.29
CA GLU A 114 -19.59 -1.22 13.49
C GLU A 114 -20.04 -0.56 12.17
N GLU A 115 -19.12 -0.26 11.25
CA GLU A 115 -19.43 0.43 10.00
C GLU A 115 -19.92 -0.51 8.88
N PHE A 116 -19.48 -1.78 8.87
CA PHE A 116 -19.75 -2.70 7.75
C PHE A 116 -20.52 -3.97 8.16
N GLY A 117 -20.70 -4.23 9.45
CA GLY A 117 -21.38 -5.44 9.94
C GLY A 117 -20.60 -6.74 9.72
N VAL A 118 -19.26 -6.67 9.65
CA VAL A 118 -18.39 -7.84 9.38
C VAL A 118 -17.65 -8.27 10.66
N GLY A 119 -17.60 -9.58 10.96
CA GLY A 119 -16.72 -10.13 12.00
C GLY A 119 -17.25 -11.34 12.77
N GLU A 120 -18.48 -11.29 13.31
CA GLU A 120 -19.02 -12.36 14.16
C GLU A 120 -19.92 -13.34 13.39
N GLU A 121 -20.99 -12.84 12.77
CA GLU A 121 -21.92 -13.69 12.00
C GLU A 121 -21.46 -13.88 10.55
N VAL A 122 -20.84 -12.86 9.97
CA VAL A 122 -20.23 -12.90 8.64
C VAL A 122 -18.72 -12.96 8.82
N GLY A 123 -18.15 -14.14 8.61
CA GLY A 123 -16.72 -14.39 8.76
C GLY A 123 -15.88 -13.71 7.68
N PHE A 124 -14.65 -13.38 8.06
CA PHE A 124 -13.62 -12.96 7.11
C PHE A 124 -13.07 -14.15 6.31
N VAL A 125 -12.53 -13.84 5.14
CA VAL A 125 -11.61 -14.69 4.39
C VAL A 125 -10.33 -13.92 4.09
N CYS A 126 -9.20 -14.63 4.08
CA CYS A 126 -7.94 -14.08 3.56
C CYS A 126 -7.98 -14.13 2.03
N LEU A 127 -7.85 -12.99 1.38
CA LEU A 127 -7.80 -12.88 -0.08
C LEU A 127 -6.42 -13.24 -0.64
N GLY A 128 -5.45 -13.52 0.23
CA GLY A 128 -4.03 -13.56 -0.12
C GLY A 128 -3.43 -12.16 -0.21
N GLY A 129 -2.31 -12.04 -0.92
CA GLY A 129 -1.58 -10.79 -0.98
C GLY A 129 -0.36 -10.79 -1.87
N PHE A 130 0.56 -9.88 -1.59
CA PHE A 130 1.79 -9.68 -2.35
C PHE A 130 2.91 -9.09 -1.48
N GLU A 131 4.14 -9.28 -1.94
CA GLU A 131 5.32 -8.66 -1.32
C GLU A 131 5.60 -7.30 -1.94
N ASN A 132 6.16 -6.39 -1.14
CA ASN A 132 6.66 -5.11 -1.59
C ASN A 132 7.98 -4.78 -0.89
N LYS A 133 9.02 -4.52 -1.67
CA LYS A 133 10.26 -3.93 -1.16
C LYS A 133 10.15 -2.42 -1.32
N ARG A 134 10.17 -1.70 -0.21
CA ARG A 134 10.11 -0.23 -0.20
C ARG A 134 11.45 0.35 0.20
N GLU A 135 12.04 1.16 -0.65
CA GLU A 135 13.22 1.97 -0.33
C GLU A 135 12.77 3.39 -0.02
N VAL A 136 13.14 3.90 1.16
CA VAL A 136 12.75 5.23 1.63
C VAL A 136 13.92 6.17 1.54
N PHE A 137 13.70 7.35 0.95
CA PHE A 137 14.72 8.38 0.74
C PHE A 137 14.26 9.72 1.31
N ASN A 138 15.19 10.44 1.95
CA ASN A 138 14.96 11.80 2.45
C ASN A 138 15.57 12.80 1.47
N TRP A 139 14.79 13.23 0.48
CA TRP A 139 15.27 14.08 -0.62
C TRP A 139 14.53 15.42 -0.64
N LYS A 140 15.26 16.54 -0.58
CA LYS A 140 14.68 17.90 -0.55
C LYS A 140 13.58 18.08 0.52
N ASN A 141 13.81 17.54 1.72
CA ASN A 141 12.84 17.51 2.83
C ASN A 141 11.54 16.72 2.53
N LEU A 142 11.52 15.92 1.47
CA LEU A 142 10.45 15.00 1.14
C LEU A 142 10.85 13.56 1.51
N LYS A 143 9.85 12.80 1.95
CA LYS A 143 9.95 11.35 2.18
C LYS A 143 9.50 10.64 0.91
N LEU A 144 10.45 10.25 0.07
CA LEU A 144 10.17 9.47 -1.13
C LEU A 144 10.15 7.98 -0.79
N GLU A 145 9.16 7.27 -1.30
CA GLU A 145 9.02 5.83 -1.17
C GLU A 145 9.08 5.21 -2.57
N VAL A 146 10.17 4.50 -2.87
CA VAL A 146 10.33 3.79 -4.14
C VAL A 146 10.02 2.32 -3.89
N ASP A 147 9.01 1.82 -4.58
CA ASP A 147 8.42 0.50 -4.39
C ASP A 147 8.78 -0.44 -5.54
N GLU A 148 9.21 -1.65 -5.17
CA GLU A 148 9.22 -2.84 -6.02
C GLU A 148 8.17 -3.82 -5.49
N THR A 149 7.01 -3.87 -6.15
CA THR A 149 5.89 -4.73 -5.77
C THR A 149 5.92 -6.02 -6.59
N LYS A 150 5.97 -7.16 -5.89
CA LYS A 150 6.05 -8.49 -6.48
C LYS A 150 4.70 -9.20 -6.35
N TYR A 151 4.00 -9.32 -7.47
CA TYR A 151 2.79 -10.12 -7.59
C TYR A 151 3.13 -11.51 -8.12
N GLY A 152 2.20 -12.46 -8.01
CA GLY A 152 2.33 -13.78 -8.65
C GLY A 152 2.40 -13.73 -10.19
N PHE A 153 1.99 -12.62 -10.80
CA PHE A 153 1.93 -12.41 -12.25
C PHE A 153 2.93 -11.39 -12.79
N GLY A 154 3.86 -10.90 -11.96
CA GLY A 154 4.92 -9.98 -12.40
C GLY A 154 5.27 -8.91 -11.36
N ILE A 155 6.17 -8.01 -11.76
CA ILE A 155 6.72 -6.96 -10.88
C ILE A 155 6.28 -5.59 -11.38
N CYS A 156 6.00 -4.72 -10.42
CA CYS A 156 5.53 -3.37 -10.60
C CYS A 156 6.42 -2.41 -9.83
N TYR A 157 6.66 -1.22 -10.39
CA TYR A 157 7.53 -0.23 -9.79
C TYR A 157 6.80 1.10 -9.63
N GLU A 158 6.86 1.70 -8.46
CA GLU A 158 6.18 2.97 -8.17
C GLU A 158 7.09 3.90 -7.36
N LEU A 159 6.91 5.21 -7.56
CA LEU A 159 7.43 6.27 -6.71
C LEU A 159 6.23 6.93 -6.03
N GLU A 160 6.23 6.91 -4.71
CA GLU A 160 5.21 7.51 -3.86
C GLU A 160 5.81 8.64 -3.02
N CYS A 161 5.03 9.69 -2.77
CA CYS A 161 5.40 10.76 -1.84
C CYS A 161 4.14 11.33 -1.21
N GLU A 162 4.02 11.20 0.12
CA GLU A 162 2.98 11.85 0.89
C GLU A 162 3.25 13.36 0.99
N SER A 163 2.23 14.21 0.76
CA SER A 163 2.40 15.67 0.81
C SER A 163 1.08 16.39 1.05
N GLU A 164 1.13 17.49 1.82
CA GLU A 164 0.04 18.45 1.95
C GLU A 164 -0.08 19.36 0.72
N ASP A 165 0.99 19.53 -0.05
CA ASP A 165 1.03 20.18 -1.36
C ASP A 165 1.30 19.14 -2.45
N PRO A 166 0.27 18.39 -2.89
CA PRO A 166 0.45 17.34 -3.88
C PRO A 166 0.78 17.89 -5.27
N ASP A 167 0.29 19.07 -5.63
CA ASP A 167 0.50 19.63 -6.98
C ASP A 167 1.92 20.17 -7.15
N GLY A 168 2.44 20.92 -6.16
CA GLY A 168 3.81 21.39 -6.16
C GLY A 168 4.82 20.25 -6.10
N VAL A 169 4.62 19.28 -5.20
CA VAL A 169 5.50 18.11 -5.10
C VAL A 169 5.42 17.23 -6.34
N LYS A 170 4.23 17.00 -6.91
CA LYS A 170 4.10 16.24 -8.16
C LYS A 170 4.91 16.88 -9.28
N LYS A 171 4.77 18.19 -9.50
CA LYS A 171 5.53 18.92 -10.51
C LYS A 171 7.04 18.78 -10.29
N LEU A 172 7.51 18.93 -9.05
CA LEU A 172 8.91 18.75 -8.67
C LEU A 172 9.44 17.35 -9.00
N LEU A 173 8.65 16.31 -8.70
CA LEU A 173 9.02 14.92 -9.00
C LEU A 173 9.01 14.65 -10.50
N GLU A 174 8.03 15.18 -11.23
CA GLU A 174 7.97 15.05 -12.68
C GLU A 174 9.17 15.68 -13.38
N GLU A 175 9.56 16.89 -12.98
CA GLU A 175 10.74 17.60 -13.48
C GLU A 175 12.01 16.79 -13.18
N PHE A 176 12.16 16.33 -11.94
CA PHE A 176 13.29 15.49 -11.53
C PHE A 176 13.39 14.20 -12.35
N LEU A 177 12.29 13.49 -12.59
CA LEU A 177 12.28 12.28 -13.40
C LEU A 177 12.61 12.58 -14.87
N LYS A 178 12.05 13.67 -15.44
CA LYS A 178 12.31 14.10 -16.81
C LYS A 178 13.79 14.48 -17.03
N GLU A 179 14.37 15.27 -16.14
CA GLU A 179 15.78 15.70 -16.21
C GLU A 179 16.76 14.53 -16.16
N ASN A 180 16.40 13.46 -15.45
CA ASN A 180 17.21 12.25 -15.33
C ASN A 180 16.86 11.19 -16.39
N GLY A 181 15.95 11.47 -17.33
CA GLY A 181 15.56 10.52 -18.38
C GLY A 181 14.86 9.26 -17.85
N ILE A 182 14.17 9.35 -16.71
CA ILE A 182 13.50 8.21 -16.08
C ILE A 182 12.07 8.13 -16.61
N GLY A 183 11.74 7.03 -17.28
CA GLY A 183 10.39 6.78 -17.81
C GLY A 183 9.36 6.56 -16.69
N TYR A 184 8.26 7.31 -16.71
CA TYR A 184 7.15 7.17 -15.78
C TYR A 184 5.79 7.48 -16.40
N SER A 185 4.73 7.15 -15.69
CA SER A 185 3.35 7.58 -15.95
C SER A 185 2.61 7.78 -14.63
N TYR A 186 1.40 8.35 -14.65
CA TYR A 186 0.56 8.40 -13.46
C TYR A 186 0.00 7.02 -13.12
N SER A 187 0.11 6.60 -11.86
CA SER A 187 -0.57 5.39 -11.41
C SER A 187 -2.08 5.58 -11.55
N LYS A 188 -2.75 4.66 -12.25
CA LYS A 188 -4.21 4.67 -12.46
C LYS A 188 -4.96 3.71 -11.54
N ARG A 189 -4.24 2.84 -10.85
CA ARG A 189 -4.79 1.77 -10.00
C ARG A 189 -3.93 1.63 -8.76
N THR A 190 -4.56 1.33 -7.63
CA THR A 190 -3.83 0.99 -6.40
C THR A 190 -3.16 -0.38 -6.53
N LYS A 191 -2.14 -0.64 -5.72
CA LYS A 191 -1.49 -1.96 -5.65
C LYS A 191 -2.49 -3.10 -5.37
N PHE A 192 -3.49 -2.86 -4.51
CA PHE A 192 -4.58 -3.81 -4.24
C PHE A 192 -5.47 -4.03 -5.47
N ALA A 193 -5.83 -2.98 -6.21
CA ALA A 193 -6.62 -3.12 -7.43
C ALA A 193 -5.87 -3.91 -8.52
N VAL A 194 -4.56 -3.71 -8.65
CA VAL A 194 -3.69 -4.51 -9.53
C VAL A 194 -3.70 -5.98 -9.10
N PHE A 195 -3.45 -6.25 -7.81
CA PHE A 195 -3.52 -7.59 -7.22
C PHE A 195 -4.85 -8.31 -7.56
N ARG A 196 -5.98 -7.67 -7.28
CA ARG A 196 -7.31 -8.24 -7.53
C ARG A 196 -7.61 -8.48 -9.02
N SER A 197 -6.93 -7.78 -9.93
CA SER A 197 -7.12 -8.00 -11.37
C SER A 197 -6.33 -9.17 -11.95
N GLY A 198 -5.35 -9.71 -11.22
CA GLY A 198 -4.56 -10.86 -11.68
C GLY A 198 -3.65 -10.59 -12.88
N LYS A 199 -3.40 -9.32 -13.24
CA LYS A 199 -2.55 -8.93 -14.38
C LYS A 199 -1.85 -7.60 -14.14
N LEU A 200 -0.74 -7.38 -14.85
CA LEU A 200 -0.04 -6.11 -14.86
C LEU A 200 -0.93 -5.00 -15.47
N PRO A 201 -0.84 -3.76 -14.94
CA PRO A 201 -1.64 -2.62 -15.39
C PRO A 201 -1.21 -2.08 -16.75
#